data_AF-A0A7J6LGV9-F1
#
_entry.id   AF-A0A7J6LGV9-F1
#
_cell.length_a   1.000
_cell.length_b   1.000
_cell.length_c   1.000
_cell.angle_alpha   90.00
_cell.angle_beta   90.00
_cell.angle_gamma   90.00
#
_symmetry.space_group_name_H-M   'P 1'
#
loop_
_entity.id
_entity.type
_entity.pdbx_description
1 polymer ?
#
loop_
_entity_poly.entity_id
_entity_poly.type
_entity_poly.pdbx_seq_one_letter_code
_entity_poly.pdbx_strand_id
1 'polypeptide(L)'
;MSSYRATEGPTTNASDQAAAAAIRERSAASGAATNAEGEGSLLNKVASEAYRTMPGVEFDGGAFDWNSDNTFKYVLMEADDPDDGGKCRHLVRGLTWAEYHQESAAPTIDELEAAGLRWRILGGGRIKYNAERKSLHIYGHRQ
;
A
#
# COMPACT_ATOMS: atom_id res chain seq x y z
N MET A 1 20.04 -13.96 36.07
CA MET A 1 18.94 -14.73 35.43
C MET A 1 17.76 -13.77 35.29
N SER A 2 17.80 -12.88 34.30
CA SER A 2 17.04 -12.98 33.03
C SER A 2 15.55 -13.24 33.25
N SER A 3 14.76 -12.17 33.21
CA SER A 3 13.32 -12.22 32.97
C SER A 3 13.02 -11.35 31.75
N TYR A 4 13.28 -11.91 30.56
CA TYR A 4 12.83 -11.31 29.31
C TYR A 4 11.30 -11.42 29.29
N ARG A 5 10.60 -10.34 29.61
CA ARG A 5 9.14 -10.25 29.41
C ARG A 5 8.91 -10.25 27.91
N ALA A 6 8.34 -11.33 27.40
CA ALA A 6 7.76 -11.36 26.06
C ALA A 6 6.58 -10.38 26.04
N THR A 7 6.86 -9.10 25.80
CA THR A 7 5.84 -8.18 25.31
C THR A 7 5.44 -8.69 23.94
N GLU A 8 4.25 -9.28 23.86
CA GLU A 8 3.53 -9.52 22.63
C GLU A 8 3.56 -8.22 21.81
N GLY A 9 4.51 -8.11 20.87
CA GLY A 9 4.58 -6.95 19.98
C GLY A 9 3.28 -6.84 19.19
N PRO A 10 2.85 -5.63 18.77
CA PRO A 10 1.51 -5.34 18.26
C PRO A 10 1.21 -6.18 17.02
N THR A 11 0.69 -7.37 17.29
CA THR A 11 0.33 -8.39 16.33
C THR A 11 -1.06 -8.08 15.85
N THR A 12 -1.16 -7.97 14.53
CA THR A 12 -2.36 -7.71 13.74
C THR A 12 -3.62 -8.17 14.45
N ASN A 13 -4.32 -7.23 15.09
CA ASN A 13 -5.50 -7.52 15.91
C ASN A 13 -6.76 -7.55 15.01
N ALA A 14 -7.90 -7.94 15.57
CA ALA A 14 -9.18 -7.96 14.82
C ALA A 14 -9.56 -6.58 14.25
N SER A 15 -9.07 -5.49 14.86
CA SER A 15 -9.24 -4.13 14.34
C SER A 15 -8.52 -3.96 13.00
N ASP A 16 -7.26 -4.42 12.87
CA ASP A 16 -6.50 -4.42 11.61
C ASP A 16 -7.23 -5.18 10.49
N GLN A 17 -7.92 -6.28 10.81
CA GLN A 17 -8.69 -7.05 9.82
C GLN A 17 -9.97 -6.34 9.37
N ALA A 18 -10.73 -5.77 10.32
CA ALA A 18 -11.95 -5.01 10.02
C ALA A 18 -11.64 -3.75 9.21
N ALA A 19 -10.57 -3.07 9.58
CA ALA A 19 -9.95 -2.00 8.85
C ALA A 19 -9.60 -2.37 7.40
N ALA A 20 -8.91 -3.50 7.20
CA ALA A 20 -8.58 -4.00 5.88
C ALA A 20 -9.85 -4.37 5.09
N ALA A 21 -10.92 -4.83 5.75
CA ALA A 21 -12.19 -5.14 5.11
C ALA A 21 -12.93 -3.90 4.59
N ALA A 22 -13.00 -2.82 5.38
CA ALA A 22 -13.62 -1.56 4.96
C ALA A 22 -12.92 -0.94 3.74
N ILE A 23 -11.59 -1.07 3.66
CA ILE A 23 -10.83 -0.57 2.51
C ILE A 23 -11.04 -1.46 1.29
N ARG A 24 -11.18 -2.79 1.46
CA ARG A 24 -11.55 -3.69 0.36
C ARG A 24 -12.93 -3.37 -0.22
N GLU A 25 -13.90 -2.98 0.61
CA GLU A 25 -15.21 -2.55 0.13
C GLU A 25 -15.12 -1.25 -0.69
N ARG A 26 -14.32 -0.29 -0.23
CA ARG A 26 -14.02 0.94 -0.99
C ARG A 26 -13.36 0.65 -2.33
N SER A 27 -12.45 -0.32 -2.37
CA SER A 27 -11.81 -0.79 -3.62
C SER A 27 -12.78 -1.42 -4.61
N ALA A 28 -13.83 -2.09 -4.12
CA ALA A 28 -14.88 -2.64 -4.98
C ALA A 28 -15.74 -1.53 -5.62
N ALA A 29 -15.78 -0.34 -5.00
CA ALA A 29 -16.47 0.83 -5.54
C ALA A 29 -15.56 1.71 -6.44
N SER A 30 -14.23 1.59 -6.34
CA SER A 30 -13.26 2.36 -7.13
C SER A 30 -13.19 1.85 -8.58
N GLY A 31 -14.19 2.20 -9.38
CA GLY A 31 -14.25 1.83 -10.80
C GLY A 31 -15.62 1.90 -11.49
N ALA A 32 -16.68 2.36 -10.82
CA ALA A 32 -18.02 2.42 -11.40
C ALA A 32 -18.24 3.56 -12.44
N ALA A 33 -17.24 4.37 -12.74
CA ALA A 33 -17.27 5.38 -13.79
C ALA A 33 -15.95 5.25 -14.57
N THR A 34 -15.89 4.88 -15.84
CA THR A 34 -16.53 5.55 -16.98
C THR A 34 -16.39 4.65 -18.22
N ASN A 35 -17.51 4.26 -18.82
CA ASN A 35 -17.56 3.83 -20.22
C ASN A 35 -18.28 4.96 -20.97
N ALA A 36 -17.54 5.99 -21.38
CA ALA A 36 -18.06 7.05 -22.24
C ALA A 36 -16.94 7.50 -23.19
N GLU A 37 -16.93 6.92 -24.38
CA GLU A 37 -16.08 7.34 -25.48
C GLU A 37 -16.48 8.77 -25.88
N GLY A 38 -15.55 9.72 -25.76
CA GLY A 38 -15.73 11.08 -26.27
C GLY A 38 -15.03 12.19 -25.46
N GLU A 39 -15.01 12.09 -24.13
CA GLU A 39 -14.40 13.11 -23.25
C GLU A 39 -13.24 12.56 -22.38
N GLY A 40 -12.99 11.24 -22.44
CA GLY A 40 -11.97 10.53 -21.66
C GLY A 40 -10.50 10.82 -22.00
N SER A 41 -10.19 11.75 -22.91
CA SER A 41 -8.79 11.91 -23.38
C SER A 41 -7.88 12.63 -22.39
N LEU A 42 -8.36 13.63 -21.63
CA LEU A 42 -7.54 14.38 -20.68
C LEU A 42 -7.47 13.68 -19.32
N LEU A 43 -8.61 13.21 -18.81
CA LEU A 43 -8.66 12.47 -17.55
C LEU A 43 -7.86 11.16 -17.64
N ASN A 44 -7.95 10.41 -18.75
CA ASN A 44 -7.12 9.21 -18.92
C ASN A 44 -5.63 9.55 -19.05
N LYS A 45 -5.27 10.67 -19.68
CA LYS A 45 -3.85 11.12 -19.73
C LYS A 45 -3.33 11.48 -18.34
N VAL A 46 -4.13 12.15 -17.51
CA VAL A 46 -3.76 12.47 -16.12
C VAL A 46 -3.64 11.19 -15.29
N ALA A 47 -4.60 10.26 -15.44
CA ALA A 47 -4.57 8.97 -14.77
C ALA A 47 -3.36 8.13 -15.21
N SER A 48 -3.05 8.09 -16.50
CA SER A 48 -1.92 7.31 -17.03
C SER A 48 -0.58 7.93 -16.66
N GLU A 49 -0.49 9.25 -16.58
CA GLU A 49 0.70 9.93 -16.07
C GLU A 49 0.89 9.66 -14.57
N ALA A 50 -0.15 9.79 -13.74
CA ALA A 50 -0.10 9.45 -12.32
C ALA A 50 0.30 7.98 -12.11
N TYR A 51 -0.30 7.05 -12.87
CA TYR A 51 0.06 5.63 -12.84
C TYR A 51 1.54 5.39 -13.19
N ARG A 52 2.10 6.17 -14.12
CA ARG A 52 3.49 6.02 -14.55
C ARG A 52 4.48 6.61 -13.55
N THR A 53 4.19 7.78 -13.00
CA THR A 53 5.08 8.53 -12.10
C THR A 53 5.06 7.98 -10.67
N MET A 54 3.97 7.33 -10.26
CA MET A 54 3.85 6.77 -8.92
C MET A 54 4.91 5.67 -8.68
N PRO A 55 5.69 5.76 -7.58
CA PRO A 55 6.73 4.80 -7.28
C PRO A 55 6.14 3.42 -6.94
N GLY A 56 6.75 2.36 -7.47
CA GLY A 56 6.31 0.98 -7.19
C GLY A 56 6.50 0.58 -5.74
N VAL A 57 7.49 1.14 -5.05
CA VAL A 57 7.75 0.90 -3.63
C VAL A 57 8.02 2.25 -2.98
N GLU A 58 7.33 2.53 -1.87
CA GLU A 58 7.53 3.75 -1.10
C GLU A 58 7.42 3.46 0.40
N PHE A 59 8.39 3.96 1.15
CA PHE A 59 8.43 3.88 2.60
C PHE A 59 8.55 5.29 3.18
N ASP A 60 7.77 5.61 4.21
CA ASP A 60 7.76 6.92 4.87
C ASP A 60 7.65 8.12 3.91
N GLY A 61 6.82 8.02 2.87
CA GLY A 61 6.70 9.11 1.88
C GLY A 61 7.98 9.40 1.10
N GLY A 62 8.89 8.42 1.00
CA GLY A 62 10.21 8.58 0.41
C GLY A 62 11.30 9.02 1.39
N ALA A 63 10.97 9.28 2.66
CA ALA A 63 11.90 9.76 3.69
C ALA A 63 12.44 8.64 4.61
N PHE A 64 12.35 7.38 4.19
CA PHE A 64 12.79 6.23 4.98
C PHE A 64 14.28 6.32 5.36
N ASP A 65 14.59 6.10 6.63
CA ASP A 65 15.96 6.09 7.12
C ASP A 65 16.66 4.76 6.82
N TRP A 66 17.47 4.76 5.77
CA TRP A 66 18.26 3.59 5.34
C TRP A 66 19.47 3.31 6.24
N ASN A 67 19.76 4.15 7.23
CA ASN A 67 20.91 3.98 8.13
C ASN A 67 20.53 3.34 9.47
N SER A 68 19.24 3.11 9.73
CA SER A 68 18.76 2.46 10.94
C SER A 68 18.00 1.16 10.64
N ASP A 69 18.19 0.16 11.50
CA ASP A 69 17.40 -1.06 11.47
C ASP A 69 15.94 -0.72 11.83
N ASN A 70 15.01 -1.20 11.01
CA ASN A 70 13.60 -0.89 11.15
C ASN A 70 12.74 -2.15 10.99
N THR A 71 11.64 -2.23 11.71
CA THR A 71 10.62 -3.27 11.52
C THR A 71 9.25 -2.63 11.52
N PHE A 72 8.52 -2.75 10.42
CA PHE A 72 7.29 -2.01 10.19
C PHE A 72 6.29 -2.82 9.37
N LYS A 73 5.02 -2.40 9.41
CA LYS A 73 3.94 -3.02 8.63
C LYS A 73 3.96 -2.47 7.21
N TYR A 74 3.52 -3.29 6.25
CA TYR A 74 3.37 -2.86 4.87
C TYR A 74 2.06 -3.37 4.27
N VAL A 75 1.62 -2.70 3.22
CA VAL A 75 0.47 -3.09 2.40
C VAL A 75 0.94 -3.32 0.97
N LEU A 76 0.41 -4.38 0.35
CA LEU A 76 0.53 -4.64 -1.07
C LEU A 76 -0.79 -4.25 -1.73
N MET A 77 -0.69 -3.29 -2.66
CA MET A 77 -1.79 -2.78 -3.44
C MET A 77 -1.57 -3.08 -4.91
N GLU A 78 -2.65 -3.07 -5.67
CA GLU A 78 -2.70 -3.22 -7.12
C GLU A 78 -3.43 -1.99 -7.67
N ALA A 79 -2.88 -1.36 -8.69
CA ALA A 79 -3.52 -0.27 -9.42
C ALA A 79 -3.62 -0.67 -10.90
N ASP A 80 -4.76 -0.38 -11.52
CA ASP A 80 -5.01 -0.73 -12.92
C ASP A 80 -4.43 0.34 -13.85
N ASP A 81 -3.85 -0.10 -14.96
CA ASP A 81 -3.44 0.80 -16.05
C ASP A 81 -4.69 1.30 -16.79
N PRO A 82 -4.94 2.63 -16.83
CA PRO A 82 -6.10 3.18 -17.52
C PRO A 82 -6.00 3.09 -19.05
N ASP A 83 -4.79 2.93 -19.60
CA ASP A 83 -4.55 2.86 -21.06
C ASP A 83 -4.46 1.42 -21.58
N ASP A 84 -4.17 0.45 -20.71
CA ASP A 84 -3.91 -0.94 -21.10
C ASP A 84 -4.83 -1.89 -20.30
N GLY A 85 -5.99 -2.19 -20.89
CA GLY A 85 -7.17 -2.85 -20.31
C GLY A 85 -6.95 -4.28 -19.78
N GLY A 86 -6.06 -4.42 -18.80
CA GLY A 86 -5.68 -5.68 -18.17
C GLY A 86 -4.28 -5.69 -17.55
N LYS A 87 -3.47 -4.63 -17.72
CA LYS A 87 -2.22 -4.49 -16.98
C LYS A 87 -2.49 -3.82 -15.64
N CYS A 88 -1.89 -4.37 -14.60
CA CYS A 88 -1.93 -3.81 -13.26
C CYS A 88 -0.50 -3.66 -12.72
N ARG A 89 -0.27 -2.64 -11.91
CA ARG A 89 0.98 -2.44 -11.19
C ARG A 89 0.80 -2.76 -9.72
N HIS A 90 1.78 -3.46 -9.17
CA HIS A 90 1.86 -3.70 -7.75
C HIS A 90 2.56 -2.52 -7.06
N LEU A 91 1.94 -2.00 -6.01
CA LEU A 91 2.45 -0.92 -5.18
C LEU A 91 2.67 -1.44 -3.76
N VAL A 92 3.88 -1.24 -3.25
CA VAL A 92 4.23 -1.55 -1.86
C VAL A 92 4.33 -0.26 -1.08
N ARG A 93 3.58 -0.17 0.02
CA ARG A 93 3.58 0.98 0.91
C ARG A 93 3.84 0.55 2.34
N GLY A 94 4.66 1.32 3.06
CA GLY A 94 4.91 1.09 4.49
C GLY A 94 5.30 2.38 5.18
N LEU A 95 4.81 2.55 6.41
CA LEU A 95 5.19 3.65 7.28
C LEU A 95 5.81 3.07 8.55
N THR A 96 7.02 3.51 8.89
CA THR A 96 7.78 3.00 10.03
C THR A 96 7.09 3.28 11.37
N TRP A 97 6.33 4.37 11.43
CA TRP A 97 5.58 4.80 12.60
C TRP A 97 4.14 4.28 12.63
N ALA A 98 3.63 3.70 11.54
CA ALA A 98 2.22 3.29 11.49
C ALA A 98 1.96 2.09 12.40
N GLU A 99 0.99 2.25 13.30
CA GLU A 99 0.53 1.17 14.15
C GLU A 99 -0.43 0.24 13.40
N TYR A 100 -1.09 0.75 12.36
CA TYR A 100 -2.13 0.05 11.60
C TYR A 100 -1.83 0.03 10.09
N HIS A 101 -2.26 -1.05 9.42
CA HIS A 101 -2.03 -1.22 7.98
C HIS A 101 -2.72 -0.14 7.14
N GLN A 102 -3.86 0.40 7.61
CA GLN A 102 -4.62 1.41 6.88
C GLN A 102 -3.84 2.70 6.70
N GLU A 103 -3.09 3.11 7.73
CA GLU A 103 -2.34 4.36 7.73
C GLU A 103 -1.27 4.34 6.64
N SER A 104 -0.68 3.16 6.38
CA SER A 104 0.29 2.97 5.30
C SER A 104 -0.32 3.03 3.90
N ALA A 105 -1.60 2.74 3.74
CA ALA A 105 -2.27 2.73 2.43
C ALA A 105 -3.02 4.04 2.14
N ALA A 106 -3.50 4.75 3.17
CA ALA A 106 -4.39 5.91 3.02
C ALA A 106 -3.85 7.00 2.08
N PRO A 107 -2.58 7.46 2.19
CA PRO A 107 -2.07 8.51 1.30
C PRO A 107 -2.08 8.11 -0.18
N THR A 108 -1.74 6.84 -0.45
CA THR A 108 -1.73 6.31 -1.82
C THR A 108 -3.14 6.06 -2.34
N ILE A 109 -4.08 5.65 -1.48
CA ILE A 109 -5.50 5.53 -1.86
C ILE A 109 -6.04 6.90 -2.28
N ASP A 110 -5.80 7.94 -1.49
CA ASP A 110 -6.26 9.29 -1.80
C ASP A 110 -5.69 9.79 -3.14
N GLU A 111 -4.41 9.51 -3.42
CA GLU A 111 -3.77 9.85 -4.70
C GLU A 111 -4.38 9.08 -5.88
N LEU A 112 -4.62 7.77 -5.72
CA LEU A 112 -5.23 6.92 -6.74
C LEU A 112 -6.68 7.33 -7.03
N GLU A 113 -7.47 7.63 -5.98
CA GLU A 113 -8.85 8.10 -6.11
C GLU A 113 -8.91 9.48 -6.78
N ALA A 114 -8.01 10.40 -6.40
CA ALA A 114 -7.91 11.72 -7.02
C ALA A 114 -7.52 11.63 -8.51
N ALA A 115 -6.71 10.64 -8.88
CA ALA A 115 -6.35 10.36 -10.27
C ALA A 115 -7.43 9.59 -11.05
N GLY A 116 -8.50 9.12 -10.39
CA GLY A 116 -9.54 8.29 -11.01
C GLY A 116 -9.08 6.86 -11.34
N LEU A 117 -8.01 6.39 -10.71
CA LEU A 117 -7.47 5.05 -10.92
C LEU A 117 -8.23 4.02 -10.09
N ARG A 118 -8.47 2.85 -10.69
CA ARG A 118 -8.99 1.69 -9.95
C ARG A 118 -7.86 1.04 -9.19
N TRP A 119 -8.13 0.63 -7.96
CA TRP A 119 -7.13 0.03 -7.10
C TRP A 119 -7.72 -1.09 -6.26
N ARG A 120 -6.85 -1.95 -5.72
CA ARG A 120 -7.21 -3.06 -4.83
C ARG A 120 -6.13 -3.31 -3.80
N ILE A 121 -6.52 -3.58 -2.55
CA ILE A 121 -5.59 -4.12 -1.54
C ILE A 121 -5.52 -5.64 -1.68
N LEU A 122 -4.33 -6.15 -2.01
CA LEU A 122 -4.07 -7.59 -2.11
C LEU A 122 -3.79 -8.20 -0.74
N GLY A 123 -3.18 -7.43 0.16
CA GLY A 123 -2.84 -7.87 1.50
C GLY A 123 -1.77 -6.99 2.14
N GLY A 124 -1.08 -7.54 3.13
CA GLY A 124 -0.02 -6.86 3.84
C GLY A 124 0.78 -7.82 4.70
N GLY A 125 1.74 -7.29 5.44
CA GLY A 125 2.59 -8.06 6.33
C GLY A 125 3.58 -7.16 7.05
N ARG A 126 4.76 -7.69 7.35
CA ARG A 126 5.84 -6.96 7.98
C ARG A 126 7.11 -7.00 7.14
N ILE A 127 7.83 -5.90 7.19
CA ILE A 127 9.16 -5.75 6.62
C ILE A 127 10.12 -5.53 7.79
N LYS A 128 11.22 -6.28 7.82
CA LYS A 128 12.37 -6.02 8.66
C LYS A 128 13.53 -5.59 7.77
N TYR A 129 13.95 -4.35 7.93
CA TYR A 129 15.14 -3.80 7.30
C TYR A 129 16.33 -3.90 8.24
N ASN A 130 17.46 -4.37 7.71
CA ASN A 130 18.74 -4.35 8.41
C ASN A 130 19.71 -3.48 7.60
N ALA A 131 20.15 -2.38 8.21
CA ALA A 131 20.97 -1.35 7.57
C ALA A 131 22.38 -1.85 7.27
N GLU A 132 22.97 -2.62 8.19
CA GLU A 132 24.31 -3.20 8.05
C GLU A 132 24.40 -4.11 6.82
N ARG A 133 23.42 -5.01 6.66
CA ARG A 133 23.37 -5.98 5.55
C ARG A 133 22.67 -5.45 4.31
N LYS A 134 22.12 -4.23 4.36
CA LYS A 134 21.26 -3.63 3.30
C LYS A 134 20.20 -4.61 2.81
N SER A 135 19.57 -5.32 3.74
CA SER A 135 18.64 -6.41 3.43
C SER A 135 17.25 -6.13 3.96
N LEU A 136 16.25 -6.40 3.12
CA LEU A 136 14.82 -6.38 3.48
C LEU A 136 14.33 -7.81 3.63
N HIS A 137 13.83 -8.16 4.80
CA HIS A 137 13.16 -9.43 5.05
C HIS A 137 11.65 -9.19 5.17
N ILE A 138 10.89 -9.79 4.24
CA ILE A 138 9.44 -9.63 4.17
C ILE A 138 8.79 -10.90 4.68
N TYR A 139 7.89 -10.78 5.66
CA TYR A 139 7.27 -11.91 6.33
C TYR A 139 5.90 -11.54 6.91
N GLY A 140 5.16 -12.55 7.34
CA GLY A 140 3.77 -12.43 7.76
C GLY A 140 2.85 -13.21 6.81
N HIS A 141 1.87 -13.89 7.38
CA HIS A 141 0.87 -14.67 6.64
C HIS A 141 -0.51 -14.09 6.88
N ARG A 142 -1.41 -14.26 5.89
CA ARG A 142 -2.83 -13.95 6.00
C ARG A 142 -3.42 -14.68 7.22
N GLN A 143 -4.26 -13.97 7.98
CA GLN A 143 -5.45 -14.56 8.56
C GLN A 143 -6.65 -14.05 7.75
#